data_AF-A0A939CW92-F1
#
_entry.id   AF-A0A939CW92-F1
#
_cell.length_a   1.000
_cell.length_b   1.000
_cell.length_c   1.000
_cell.angle_alpha   90.00
_cell.angle_beta   90.00
_cell.angle_gamma   90.00
#
_symmetry.space_group_name_H-M   'P 1'
#
loop_
_entity.id
_entity.type
_entity.pdbx_description
1 polymer ?
#
loop_
_entity_poly.entity_id
_entity_poly.type
_entity_poly.pdbx_seq_one_letter_code
_entity_poly.pdbx_strand_id
1 'polypeptide(L)'
;MTNRNNFQRLVELANDYGIICEPTPEECLIASLPGDDDFLLAFTWSGTVEGEPPEHELIAISVQDIVKEVTVAAWQIPFYLFGNVLRQAQMLVTAHKDFVS
;
A
#
# COMPACT_ATOMS: atom_id res chain seq x y z
N MET A 1 13.73 -12.95 1.65
CA MET A 1 13.35 -13.67 0.42
C MET A 1 11.85 -13.71 0.39
N THR A 2 11.26 -12.79 -0.36
CA THR A 2 9.81 -12.76 -0.56
C THR A 2 9.46 -13.95 -1.46
N ASN A 3 8.53 -14.78 -1.01
CA ASN A 3 8.14 -15.96 -1.77
C ASN A 3 7.26 -15.50 -2.93
N ARG A 4 7.44 -16.06 -4.15
CA ARG A 4 6.58 -15.78 -5.32
C ARG A 4 5.08 -15.87 -5.01
N ASN A 5 4.72 -16.70 -4.02
CA ASN A 5 3.37 -16.81 -3.47
C ASN A 5 2.87 -15.51 -2.81
N ASN A 6 3.71 -14.82 -2.04
CA ASN A 6 3.33 -13.59 -1.33
C ASN A 6 3.10 -12.43 -2.30
N PHE A 7 3.95 -12.30 -3.32
CA PHE A 7 3.74 -11.29 -4.36
C PHE A 7 2.43 -11.51 -5.12
N GLN A 8 2.11 -12.76 -5.47
CA GLN A 8 0.82 -13.09 -6.10
C GLN A 8 -0.36 -12.74 -5.19
N ARG A 9 -0.28 -13.05 -3.88
CA ARG A 9 -1.30 -12.67 -2.90
C ARG A 9 -1.49 -11.15 -2.79
N LEU A 10 -0.43 -10.36 -2.92
CA LEU A 10 -0.53 -8.90 -2.97
C LEU A 10 -1.25 -8.41 -4.23
N VAL A 11 -1.01 -9.06 -5.38
CA VAL A 11 -1.72 -8.74 -6.62
C VAL A 11 -3.21 -9.08 -6.50
N GLU A 12 -3.53 -10.24 -5.94
CA GLU A 12 -4.92 -10.65 -5.67
C GLU A 12 -5.60 -9.67 -4.72
N LEU A 13 -4.92 -9.28 -3.63
CA LEU A 13 -5.39 -8.26 -2.70
C LEU A 13 -5.65 -6.93 -3.40
N ALA A 14 -4.73 -6.45 -4.24
CA ALA A 14 -4.92 -5.21 -4.97
C ALA A 14 -6.17 -5.26 -5.89
N ASN A 15 -6.33 -6.38 -6.60
CA ASN A 15 -7.46 -6.61 -7.49
C ASN A 15 -8.81 -6.65 -6.75
N ASP A 16 -8.85 -7.21 -5.53
CA ASP A 16 -10.07 -7.25 -4.70
C ASP A 16 -10.57 -5.84 -4.34
N TYR A 17 -9.66 -4.86 -4.28
CA TYR A 17 -9.99 -3.44 -4.05
C TYR A 17 -10.08 -2.64 -5.36
N GLY A 18 -10.01 -3.30 -6.52
CA GLY A 18 -10.07 -2.66 -7.84
C GLY A 18 -8.85 -1.79 -8.18
N ILE A 19 -7.71 -2.04 -7.53
CA ILE A 19 -6.47 -1.29 -7.74
C ILE A 19 -5.67 -1.98 -8.84
N ILE A 20 -5.42 -1.26 -9.93
CA ILE A 20 -4.57 -1.73 -11.03
C ILE A 20 -3.15 -1.33 -10.72
N CYS A 21 -2.31 -2.32 -10.39
CA CYS A 21 -0.92 -2.10 -10.02
C CYS A 21 0.04 -2.34 -11.18
N GLU A 22 1.09 -1.51 -11.24
CA GLU A 22 2.30 -1.78 -11.99
C GLU A 22 3.28 -2.54 -11.09
N PRO A 23 3.72 -3.76 -11.48
CA PRO A 23 4.72 -4.50 -10.73
C PRO A 23 6.12 -3.91 -10.97
N THR A 24 6.89 -3.73 -9.90
CA THR A 24 8.30 -3.32 -10.02
C THR A 24 9.26 -4.51 -9.84
N PRO A 25 10.53 -4.38 -10.28
CA PRO A 25 11.55 -5.43 -10.10
C PRO A 25 11.82 -5.84 -8.64
N GLU A 26 11.42 -5.01 -7.68
CA GLU A 26 11.66 -5.23 -6.24
C GLU A 26 10.48 -5.92 -5.54
N GLU A 27 9.56 -6.52 -6.30
CA GLU A 27 8.33 -7.12 -5.77
C GLU A 27 7.49 -6.11 -4.98
N CYS A 28 7.50 -4.85 -5.44
CA CYS A 28 6.63 -3.80 -4.96
C CYS A 28 5.51 -3.59 -5.99
N LEU A 29 4.29 -3.38 -5.49
CA LEU A 29 3.15 -2.98 -6.29
C LEU A 29 2.95 -1.48 -6.14
N ILE A 30 2.88 -0.78 -7.27
CA ILE A 30 2.65 0.67 -7.33
C ILE A 30 1.35 0.93 -8.09
N ALA A 31 0.53 1.84 -7.59
CA ALA A 31 -0.65 2.33 -8.28
C ALA A 31 -0.89 3.80 -7.91
N SER A 32 -1.68 4.51 -8.71
CA SER A 32 -2.30 5.76 -8.24
C SER A 32 -3.22 5.45 -7.05
N LEU A 33 -3.21 6.33 -6.06
CA LEU A 33 -4.15 6.24 -4.94
C LEU A 33 -5.57 6.43 -5.49
N PRO A 34 -6.51 5.51 -5.26
CA PRO A 34 -7.85 5.64 -5.82
C PRO A 34 -8.53 6.93 -5.38
N GLY A 35 -8.92 7.77 -6.34
CA GLY A 35 -9.53 9.09 -6.11
C GLY A 35 -8.56 10.27 -6.19
N ASP A 36 -7.24 10.02 -6.20
CA ASP A 36 -6.21 11.05 -6.14
C ASP A 36 -4.99 10.69 -7.01
N ASP A 37 -5.02 11.06 -8.29
CA ASP A 37 -4.01 10.66 -9.28
C ASP A 37 -2.61 11.26 -9.03
N ASP A 38 -2.52 12.37 -8.30
CA ASP A 38 -1.26 13.02 -7.89
C ASP A 38 -0.54 12.26 -6.74
N PHE A 39 -1.13 11.18 -6.25
CA PHE A 39 -0.59 10.40 -5.15
C PHE A 39 -0.36 8.96 -5.58
N LEU A 40 0.83 8.44 -5.28
CA LEU A 40 1.14 7.03 -5.48
C LEU A 40 0.92 6.25 -4.19
N LEU A 41 0.28 5.09 -4.32
CA LEU A 41 0.19 4.05 -3.32
C LEU A 41 1.22 2.96 -3.70
N ALA A 42 2.19 2.71 -2.82
CA ALA A 42 3.15 1.64 -2.99
C ALA A 42 3.05 0.66 -1.83
N PHE A 43 3.07 -0.64 -2.12
CA PHE A 43 3.02 -1.66 -1.08
C PHE A 43 3.79 -2.93 -1.44
N THR A 44 4.39 -3.52 -0.42
CA THR A 44 5.23 -4.72 -0.55
C THR A 44 5.11 -5.59 0.70
N TRP A 45 5.52 -6.84 0.58
CA TRP A 45 5.57 -7.76 1.70
C TRP A 45 6.71 -7.38 2.65
N SER A 46 6.42 -7.24 3.94
CA SER A 46 7.40 -6.76 4.91
C SER A 46 7.84 -7.80 5.93
N GLY A 47 7.09 -8.90 6.11
CA GLY A 47 7.52 -9.98 6.99
C GLY A 47 6.39 -10.88 7.48
N THR A 48 6.72 -11.66 8.50
CA THR A 48 5.81 -12.56 9.22
C THR A 48 5.95 -12.27 10.71
N VAL A 49 4.87 -12.41 11.48
CA VAL A 49 4.94 -12.33 12.94
C VAL A 49 5.15 -13.75 13.48
N GLU A 50 6.17 -13.95 14.31
CA GLU A 50 6.51 -15.26 14.85
C GLU A 50 5.37 -15.80 15.74
N GLY A 51 4.94 -17.03 15.47
CA GLY A 51 3.86 -17.68 16.22
C GLY A 51 2.44 -17.32 15.79
N GLU A 52 2.28 -16.37 14.85
CA GLU A 52 0.98 -15.95 14.34
C GLU A 52 0.57 -16.69 13.05
N PRO A 53 -0.74 -16.83 12.77
CA PRO A 53 -1.20 -17.44 11.53
C PRO A 53 -0.88 -16.57 10.30
N PRO A 54 -0.88 -17.15 9.09
CA PRO A 54 -0.55 -16.44 7.85
C PRO A 54 -1.38 -15.19 7.57
N GLU A 55 -2.59 -15.10 8.12
CA GLU A 55 -3.43 -13.88 8.07
C GLU A 55 -2.72 -12.65 8.69
N HIS A 56 -1.87 -12.84 9.69
CA HIS A 56 -1.16 -11.76 10.39
C HIS A 56 0.18 -11.38 9.75
N GLU A 57 0.50 -11.95 8.58
CA GLU A 57 1.70 -11.56 7.86
C GLU A 57 1.66 -10.07 7.49
N LEU A 58 2.83 -9.43 7.50
CA LEU A 58 2.94 -7.99 7.47
C LEU A 58 3.23 -7.48 6.06
N ILE A 59 2.57 -6.39 5.69
CA ILE A 59 2.84 -5.60 4.49
C ILE A 59 3.28 -4.20 4.90
N ALA A 60 4.19 -3.62 4.12
CA ALA A 60 4.53 -2.22 4.18
C ALA A 60 3.73 -1.47 3.12
N ILE A 61 3.14 -0.33 3.49
CA ILE A 61 2.37 0.54 2.60
C ILE A 61 2.92 1.95 2.73
N SER A 62 3.04 2.68 1.62
CA SER A 62 3.40 4.09 1.62
C SER A 62 2.56 4.88 0.62
N VAL A 63 2.37 6.16 0.92
CA VAL A 63 1.69 7.14 0.06
C VAL A 63 2.65 8.28 -0.23
N GLN A 64 2.82 8.60 -1.50
CA GLN A 64 3.75 9.64 -1.97
C GLN A 64 2.99 10.70 -2.78
N ASP A 65 3.22 11.97 -2.47
CA ASP A 65 2.81 13.12 -3.28
C ASP A 65 3.85 13.30 -4.40
N ILE A 66 3.49 12.96 -5.64
CA ILE A 66 4.45 12.97 -6.76
C ILE A 66 4.77 14.38 -7.23
N VAL A 67 3.87 15.33 -7.00
CA VAL A 67 4.07 16.73 -7.40
C VAL A 67 5.10 17.39 -6.50
N LYS A 68 5.10 17.02 -5.21
CA LYS A 68 6.04 17.56 -4.22
C LYS A 68 7.24 16.67 -3.93
N GLU A 69 7.28 15.46 -4.50
CA GLU A 69 8.32 14.45 -4.26
C GLU A 69 8.49 14.10 -2.77
N VAL A 70 7.38 14.00 -2.02
CA VAL A 70 7.40 13.69 -0.57
C VAL A 70 6.54 12.49 -0.21
N THR A 71 7.03 11.66 0.70
CA THR A 71 6.23 10.63 1.35
C THR A 71 5.31 11.28 2.38
N VAL A 72 4.00 11.13 2.19
CA VAL A 72 2.97 11.68 3.08
C VAL A 72 2.72 10.77 4.27
N ALA A 73 2.77 9.46 4.04
CA ALA A 73 2.66 8.46 5.10
C ALA A 73 3.29 7.12 4.73
N ALA A 74 3.63 6.35 5.75
CA ALA A 74 4.04 4.97 5.65
C ALA A 74 3.52 4.17 6.85
N TRP A 75 3.09 2.93 6.59
CA TRP A 75 2.61 1.99 7.59
C TRP A 75 3.26 0.63 7.40
N GLN A 76 3.37 -0.11 8.50
CA GLN A 76 3.57 -1.55 8.48
C GLN A 76 2.40 -2.20 9.21
N ILE A 77 1.65 -3.05 8.52
CA ILE A 77 0.38 -3.61 9.04
C ILE A 77 0.25 -5.09 8.69
N PRO A 78 -0.56 -5.85 9.45
CA PRO A 78 -1.10 -7.12 8.99
C PRO A 78 -1.84 -6.97 7.66
N PHE A 79 -1.65 -7.90 6.72
CA PHE A 79 -2.19 -7.76 5.37
C PHE A 79 -3.72 -7.69 5.33
N TYR A 80 -4.42 -8.32 6.29
CA TYR A 80 -5.89 -8.27 6.37
C TYR A 80 -6.42 -6.85 6.66
N LEU A 81 -5.58 -5.94 7.15
CA LEU A 81 -5.95 -4.54 7.40
C LEU A 81 -5.81 -3.62 6.18
N PHE A 82 -5.40 -4.15 5.02
CA PHE A 82 -5.13 -3.35 3.83
C PHE A 82 -6.27 -2.40 3.46
N GLY A 83 -7.52 -2.87 3.39
CA GLY A 83 -8.66 -2.02 3.04
C GLY A 83 -8.91 -0.88 4.03
N ASN A 84 -8.67 -1.12 5.32
CA ASN A 84 -8.80 -0.09 6.36
C ASN A 84 -7.74 1.00 6.17
N VAL A 85 -6.49 0.59 5.90
CA VAL A 85 -5.39 1.53 5.68
C VAL A 85 -5.53 2.25 4.34
N LEU A 86 -6.05 1.60 3.29
CA LEU A 86 -6.37 2.25 2.02
C LEU A 86 -7.34 3.41 2.23
N ARG A 87 -8.42 3.19 2.99
CA ARG A 87 -9.37 4.26 3.33
C ARG A 87 -8.72 5.38 4.16
N GLN A 88 -7.87 5.02 5.11
CA GLN A 88 -7.13 6.01 5.91
C GLN A 88 -6.16 6.82 5.06
N ALA A 89 -5.50 6.20 4.08
CA ALA A 89 -4.63 6.87 3.12
C ALA A 89 -5.39 7.92 2.31
N GLN A 90 -6.57 7.59 1.79
CA GLN A 90 -7.43 8.54 1.07
C GLN A 90 -7.86 9.72 1.95
N MET A 91 -8.28 9.45 3.19
CA MET A 91 -8.64 10.51 4.14
C MET A 91 -7.45 11.40 4.49
N LEU A 92 -6.25 10.81 4.66
CA LEU A 92 -5.04 11.55 4.95
C LEU A 92 -4.63 12.44 3.78
N VAL A 93 -4.70 11.95 2.54
CA VAL A 93 -4.41 12.73 1.33
C VAL A 93 -5.37 13.90 1.19
N THR A 94 -6.65 13.70 1.48
CA THR A 94 -7.63 14.80 1.52
C THR A 94 -7.19 15.89 2.50
N ALA A 95 -6.83 15.51 3.73
CA ALA A 95 -6.37 16.47 4.75
C ALA A 95 -5.03 17.14 4.39
N HIS A 96 -4.10 16.40 3.76
CA HIS A 96 -2.83 16.93 3.28
C HIS A 96 -3.03 17.95 2.17
N LYS A 97 -3.94 17.69 1.23
CA LYS A 97 -4.32 18.66 0.19
C LYS A 97 -4.84 19.95 0.82
N ASP A 98 -5.77 19.86 1.77
CA ASP A 98 -6.35 21.02 2.47
C ASP A 98 -5.32 21.82 3.27
N PHE A 99 -4.27 21.18 3.80
CA PHE A 99 -3.22 21.86 4.55
C PHE A 99 -2.23 22.62 3.67
N VAL A 100 -1.94 22.10 2.48
CA VAL A 100 -0.91 22.65 1.59
C VAL A 100 -1.48 23.59 0.51
N SER A 101 -2.80 23.61 0.33
CA SER A 101 -3.53 24.60 -0.47
C SER A 101 -3.59 25.97 0.20
#